data_AF-A0A371BU23-F1
#
_entry.id   AF-A0A371BU23-F1
#
_cell.length_a   1.000
_cell.length_b   1.000
_cell.length_c   1.000
_cell.angle_alpha   90.00
_cell.angle_beta   90.00
_cell.angle_gamma   90.00
#
_symmetry.space_group_name_H-M   'P 1'
#
loop_
_entity.id
_entity.type
_entity.pdbx_description
1 polymer ?
#
loop_
_entity_poly.entity_id
_entity_poly.type
_entity_poly.pdbx_seq_one_letter_code
_entity_poly.pdbx_strand_id
1 'polypeptide(L)'
;MSTSNPRHPQPRPLQCGTCGTEHRLTIHAIMALGAVGGDLVTVSYTCNDCNLFQEHLAYAADVAAALHQVRWMAKVIVFGDDYIHCGFPMEEAEFEIERLCYRSSTSGSGLSAVCLPTRVLRCRCGFQLEVPE
;
A
#
# COMPACT_ATOMS: atom_id res chain seq x y z
N MET A 1 2.70 -16.24 -38.97
CA MET A 1 1.70 -16.33 -37.89
C MET A 1 2.38 -15.81 -36.63
N SER A 2 2.21 -14.52 -36.31
CA SER A 2 2.84 -13.92 -35.13
C SER A 2 1.91 -14.15 -33.94
N THR A 3 2.32 -15.04 -33.04
CA THR A 3 1.62 -15.29 -31.78
C THR A 3 1.84 -14.08 -30.87
N SER A 4 0.77 -13.36 -30.58
CA SER A 4 0.72 -12.32 -29.55
C SER A 4 1.00 -12.96 -28.19
N ASN A 5 2.26 -12.86 -27.75
CA ASN A 5 2.67 -13.21 -26.40
C ASN A 5 1.92 -12.30 -25.41
N PRO A 6 1.23 -12.82 -24.38
CA PRO A 6 0.63 -11.96 -23.36
C PRO A 6 1.75 -11.11 -22.77
N ARG A 7 1.65 -9.78 -22.94
CA ARG A 7 2.65 -8.83 -22.48
C ARG A 7 2.78 -8.98 -20.98
N HIS A 8 3.81 -9.69 -20.52
CA HIS A 8 4.19 -9.68 -19.12
C HIS A 8 4.38 -8.20 -18.75
N PRO A 9 3.72 -7.69 -17.69
CA PRO A 9 3.91 -6.32 -17.26
C PRO A 9 5.41 -6.12 -17.02
N GLN A 10 6.04 -5.26 -17.81
CA GLN A 10 7.46 -5.02 -17.67
C GLN A 10 7.71 -4.13 -16.46
N PRO A 11 8.79 -4.39 -15.70
CA PRO A 11 9.23 -3.49 -14.65
C PRO A 11 9.46 -2.10 -15.24
N ARG A 12 8.97 -1.06 -14.54
CA ARG A 12 9.10 0.33 -14.96
C ARG A 12 9.69 1.17 -13.83
N PRO A 13 10.42 2.25 -14.17
CA PRO A 13 10.91 3.19 -13.17
C PRO A 13 9.73 3.87 -12.46
N LEU A 14 9.99 4.38 -11.25
CA LEU A 14 8.98 5.06 -10.44
C LEU A 14 8.71 6.47 -10.98
N GLN A 15 7.87 6.55 -12.01
CA GLN A 15 7.57 7.77 -12.74
C GLN A 15 6.09 7.82 -13.12
N CYS A 16 5.47 8.99 -12.98
CA CYS A 16 4.09 9.17 -13.42
C CYS A 16 3.96 8.92 -14.93
N GLY A 17 3.18 7.91 -15.32
CA GLY A 17 2.93 7.58 -16.73
C GLY A 17 2.17 8.64 -17.54
N THR A 18 1.66 9.70 -16.90
CA THR A 18 0.94 10.81 -17.57
C THR A 18 1.82 12.03 -17.79
N CYS A 19 2.52 12.52 -16.76
CA CYS A 19 3.34 13.73 -16.85
C CYS A 19 4.86 13.47 -16.81
N GLY A 20 5.29 12.25 -16.54
CA GLY A 20 6.72 11.93 -16.44
C GLY A 20 7.42 12.42 -15.17
N THR A 21 6.69 12.90 -14.16
CA THR A 21 7.34 13.33 -12.90
C THR A 21 7.79 12.12 -12.07
N GLU A 22 8.99 12.22 -11.50
CA GLU A 22 9.58 11.24 -10.56
C GLU A 22 9.60 11.78 -9.12
N HIS A 23 9.47 13.09 -8.95
CA HIS A 23 9.73 13.78 -7.67
C HIS A 23 8.47 14.11 -6.87
N ARG A 24 7.32 14.18 -7.57
CA ARG A 24 6.03 14.57 -7.00
C ARG A 24 5.10 13.37 -6.88
N LEU A 25 5.63 12.28 -6.34
CA LEU A 25 4.91 11.04 -6.10
C LEU A 25 4.71 10.86 -4.60
N THR A 26 3.56 10.33 -4.20
CA THR A 26 3.27 9.87 -2.83
C THR A 26 3.13 8.36 -2.87
N ILE A 27 4.11 7.63 -2.34
CA ILE A 27 4.11 6.16 -2.32
C ILE A 27 3.20 5.65 -1.20
N HIS A 28 2.37 4.66 -1.53
CA HIS A 28 1.40 4.04 -0.61
C HIS A 28 1.80 2.62 -0.22
N ALA A 29 2.24 1.81 -1.18
CA ALA A 29 2.64 0.43 -0.90
C ALA A 29 3.79 -0.04 -1.80
N ILE A 30 4.62 -0.93 -1.25
CA ILE A 30 5.66 -1.69 -1.94
C ILE A 30 5.50 -3.15 -1.51
N MET A 31 5.06 -4.02 -2.41
CA MET A 31 4.78 -5.42 -2.11
C MET A 31 5.71 -6.35 -2.89
N ALA A 32 6.38 -7.27 -2.20
CA ALA A 32 7.16 -8.32 -2.86
C ALA A 32 6.24 -9.33 -3.55
N LEU A 33 6.62 -9.81 -4.73
CA LEU A 33 5.86 -10.83 -5.48
C LEU A 33 6.07 -12.28 -4.99
N GLY A 34 6.68 -12.46 -3.82
CA GLY A 34 7.02 -13.77 -3.25
C GLY A 34 8.24 -14.43 -3.93
N ALA A 35 8.52 -15.69 -3.58
CA ALA A 35 9.74 -16.40 -3.98
C ALA A 35 9.96 -16.53 -5.49
N VAL A 36 8.90 -16.46 -6.30
CA VAL A 36 8.96 -16.55 -7.77
C VAL A 36 9.27 -15.19 -8.41
N GLY A 37 9.03 -14.11 -7.69
CA GLY A 37 9.18 -12.73 -8.18
C GLY A 37 10.61 -12.19 -8.17
N GLY A 38 11.56 -12.93 -7.59
CA GLY A 38 12.96 -12.49 -7.50
C GLY A 38 13.09 -11.14 -6.79
N ASP A 39 13.65 -10.15 -7.49
CA ASP A 39 13.85 -8.77 -7.03
C ASP A 39 12.72 -7.81 -7.44
N LEU A 40 11.61 -8.33 -7.96
CA LEU A 40 10.48 -7.53 -8.37
C LEU A 40 9.51 -7.24 -7.22
N VAL A 41 9.06 -5.99 -7.21
CA VAL A 41 8.03 -5.51 -6.30
C VAL A 41 6.90 -4.86 -7.10
N THR A 42 5.69 -4.95 -6.58
CA THR A 42 4.59 -4.09 -6.99
C THR A 42 4.68 -2.81 -6.17
N VAL A 43 4.72 -1.65 -6.83
CA VAL A 43 4.72 -0.35 -6.18
C VAL A 43 3.46 0.41 -6.56
N SER A 44 2.81 1.01 -5.57
CA SER A 44 1.64 1.85 -5.76
C SER A 44 1.88 3.26 -5.22
N TYR A 45 1.46 4.26 -5.98
CA TYR A 45 1.67 5.67 -5.66
C TYR A 45 0.62 6.57 -6.31
N THR A 46 0.47 7.77 -5.77
CA THR A 46 -0.29 8.85 -6.38
C THR A 46 0.65 9.92 -6.88
N CYS A 47 0.50 10.33 -8.13
CA CYS A 47 1.16 11.53 -8.64
C CYS A 47 0.46 12.78 -8.10
N ASN A 48 1.20 13.65 -7.41
CA ASN A 48 0.67 14.87 -6.80
C ASN A 48 0.37 15.99 -7.83
N ASP A 49 0.88 15.87 -9.06
CA ASP A 49 0.58 16.82 -10.16
C ASP A 49 -0.68 16.40 -10.93
N CYS A 50 -0.78 15.11 -11.30
CA CYS A 50 -1.92 14.60 -12.05
C CYS A 50 -3.08 14.14 -11.16
N ASN A 51 -2.82 13.96 -9.86
CA ASN A 51 -3.74 13.35 -8.89
C ASN A 51 -4.24 11.95 -9.31
N LEU A 52 -3.40 11.19 -10.03
CA LEU A 52 -3.71 9.86 -10.52
C LEU A 52 -2.98 8.80 -9.70
N PHE A 53 -3.74 7.78 -9.29
CA PHE A 53 -3.19 6.55 -8.73
C PHE A 53 -2.58 5.69 -9.83
N GLN A 54 -1.39 5.15 -9.56
CA GLN A 54 -0.70 4.23 -10.45
C GLN A 54 -0.12 3.08 -9.64
N GLU A 55 -0.14 1.91 -10.25
CA GLU A 55 0.45 0.69 -9.70
C GLU A 55 1.14 -0.07 -10.82
N HIS A 56 2.36 -0.54 -10.57
CA HIS A 56 3.10 -1.35 -11.54
C HIS A 56 4.22 -2.15 -10.88
N LEU A 57 4.77 -3.08 -11.66
CA LEU A 57 5.99 -3.79 -11.31
C LEU A 57 7.20 -2.85 -11.45
N ALA A 58 8.14 -2.99 -10.53
CA ALA A 58 9.42 -2.31 -10.53
C ALA A 58 10.48 -3.22 -9.88
N TYR A 59 11.75 -2.98 -10.20
CA TYR A 59 12.84 -3.60 -9.46
C TYR A 59 12.97 -2.97 -8.08
N ALA A 60 13.21 -3.78 -7.05
CA ALA A 60 13.41 -3.29 -5.68
C ALA A 60 14.55 -2.26 -5.60
N ALA A 61 15.62 -2.45 -6.39
CA ALA A 61 16.73 -1.51 -6.49
C ALA A 61 16.31 -0.14 -7.06
N ASP A 62 15.45 -0.13 -8.09
CA ASP A 62 14.95 1.11 -8.70
C ASP A 62 14.03 1.85 -7.74
N VAL A 63 13.17 1.14 -7.01
CA VAL A 63 12.31 1.72 -5.98
C VAL A 63 13.16 2.28 -4.84
N ALA A 64 14.20 1.57 -4.38
CA ALA A 64 15.12 2.05 -3.36
C ALA A 64 15.86 3.33 -3.81
N ALA A 65 16.32 3.38 -5.05
CA ALA A 65 16.95 4.57 -5.62
C ALA A 65 15.97 5.75 -5.69
N ALA A 66 14.72 5.50 -6.08
CA ALA A 66 13.68 6.52 -6.16
C ALA A 66 13.22 7.01 -4.78
N LEU A 67 13.19 6.15 -3.76
CA LEU A 67 12.82 6.52 -2.39
C LEU A 67 13.69 7.65 -1.83
N HIS A 68 14.96 7.74 -2.23
CA HIS A 68 15.83 8.86 -1.86
C HIS A 68 15.41 10.20 -2.50
N GLN A 69 14.70 10.16 -3.62
CA GLN A 69 14.29 11.33 -4.42
C GLN A 69 12.87 11.77 -4.11
N VAL A 70 12.03 10.84 -3.65
CA VAL A 70 10.64 11.10 -3.28
C VAL A 70 10.61 11.92 -1.98
N ARG A 71 10.09 13.14 -2.07
CA ARG A 71 9.95 14.04 -0.91
C ARG A 71 8.72 13.75 -0.05
N TRP A 72 7.80 12.92 -0.54
CA TRP A 72 6.48 12.71 0.07
C TRP A 72 6.21 11.22 0.22
N MET A 73 6.20 10.77 1.45
CA MET A 73 5.77 9.42 1.82
C MET A 73 4.32 9.52 2.31
N ALA A 74 3.47 8.55 1.98
CA ALA A 74 2.17 8.46 2.63
C ALA A 74 2.38 8.38 4.15
N LYS A 75 1.36 8.81 4.91
CA LYS A 75 1.44 8.79 6.37
C LYS A 75 1.78 7.39 6.87
N VAL A 76 1.18 6.35 6.29
CA VAL A 76 1.58 4.96 6.51
C VAL A 76 1.88 4.34 5.16
N ILE A 77 2.93 3.52 5.10
CA ILE A 77 3.30 2.75 3.91
C ILE A 77 3.19 1.27 4.22
N VAL A 78 2.65 0.51 3.28
CA VAL A 78 2.71 -0.96 3.36
C VAL A 78 4.00 -1.43 2.67
N PHE A 79 4.85 -2.15 3.38
CA PHE A 79 6.07 -2.74 2.83
C PHE A 79 6.07 -4.25 3.09
N GLY A 80 5.80 -5.05 2.06
CA GLY A 80 5.50 -6.47 2.25
C GLY A 80 4.27 -6.63 3.15
N ASP A 81 4.46 -7.28 4.30
CA ASP A 81 3.41 -7.50 5.31
C ASP A 81 3.46 -6.46 6.46
N ASP A 82 4.45 -5.56 6.43
CA ASP A 82 4.67 -4.56 7.48
C ASP A 82 3.98 -3.23 7.16
N TYR A 83 3.43 -2.60 8.18
CA TYR A 83 2.98 -1.20 8.11
C TYR A 83 4.08 -0.30 8.66
N ILE A 84 4.55 0.65 7.87
CA ILE A 84 5.65 1.54 8.21
C ILE A 84 5.12 2.95 8.49
N HIS A 85 5.49 3.51 9.64
CA HIS A 85 5.24 4.91 10.03
C HIS A 85 6.50 5.51 10.66
N CYS A 86 6.80 6.78 10.39
CA CYS A 86 8.05 7.44 10.80
C CYS A 86 9.33 6.71 10.34
N GLY A 87 9.25 5.87 9.29
CA GLY A 87 10.37 5.08 8.78
C GLY A 87 10.65 3.77 9.51
N PHE A 88 9.82 3.39 10.48
CA PHE A 88 9.95 2.12 11.21
C PHE A 88 8.68 1.27 11.08
N PRO A 89 8.80 -0.08 11.12
CA PRO A 89 7.65 -0.96 11.25
C PRO A 89 6.84 -0.60 12.50
N MET A 90 5.52 -0.57 12.34
CA MET A 90 4.59 -0.38 13.45
C MET A 90 4.49 -1.69 14.24
N GLU A 91 4.45 -1.57 15.56
CA GLU A 91 4.38 -2.71 16.47
C GLU A 91 2.90 -3.03 16.75
N GLU A 92 2.53 -4.30 16.80
CA GLU A 92 1.18 -4.70 17.19
C GLU A 92 0.93 -4.32 18.65
N ALA A 93 -0.16 -3.60 18.92
CA ALA A 93 -0.56 -3.32 20.28
C ALA A 93 -1.00 -4.63 20.95
N GLU A 94 -0.41 -4.94 22.10
CA GLU A 94 -0.81 -6.11 22.89
C GLU A 94 -2.31 -6.03 23.22
N PHE A 95 -3.09 -6.92 22.60
CA PHE A 95 -4.49 -7.24 22.92
C PHE A 95 -5.52 -6.10 22.86
N GLU A 96 -5.78 -5.57 21.66
CA GLU A 96 -7.08 -4.95 21.35
C GLU A 96 -7.60 -5.45 20.00
N ILE A 97 -8.30 -6.59 20.00
CA ILE A 97 -9.25 -6.89 18.92
C ILE A 97 -10.49 -6.03 19.19
N GLU A 98 -10.47 -4.80 18.70
CA GLU A 98 -11.66 -3.96 18.74
C GLU A 98 -12.66 -4.45 17.69
N ARG A 99 -13.97 -4.37 17.98
CA ARG A 99 -15.01 -4.81 17.05
C ARG A 99 -15.57 -3.58 16.35
N LEU A 100 -15.17 -3.35 15.09
CA LEU A 100 -15.83 -2.35 14.26
C LEU A 100 -17.26 -2.81 13.96
N CYS A 101 -18.24 -2.15 14.59
CA CYS A 101 -19.66 -2.46 14.44
C CYS A 101 -20.31 -1.52 13.42
N TYR A 102 -20.66 -2.03 12.22
CA TYR A 102 -21.45 -1.25 11.26
C TYR A 102 -22.94 -1.54 11.45
N ARG A 103 -23.77 -0.50 11.59
CA ARG A 103 -25.24 -0.65 11.57
C ARG A 103 -25.73 -0.56 10.13
N SER A 104 -26.17 -1.69 9.57
CA SER A 104 -26.90 -1.66 8.31
C SER A 104 -28.35 -1.24 8.55
N SER A 105 -28.73 -0.05 8.09
CA SER A 105 -30.12 0.42 8.12
C SER A 105 -30.88 -0.10 6.90
N THR A 106 -31.05 -1.42 6.80
CA THR A 106 -32.05 -2.02 5.90
C THR A 106 -33.29 -2.34 6.71
N SER A 107 -34.35 -1.61 6.41
CA SER A 107 -35.69 -1.73 7.01
C SER A 107 -36.24 -3.16 6.87
N GLY A 108 -36.38 -3.87 7.99
CA GLY A 108 -37.11 -5.13 8.06
C GLY A 108 -36.41 -6.19 8.89
N SER A 109 -36.76 -6.26 10.18
CA SER A 109 -36.60 -7.42 11.07
C SER A 109 -35.21 -8.09 11.09
N GLY A 110 -34.26 -7.49 11.81
CA GLY A 110 -33.01 -8.12 12.23
C GLY A 110 -31.84 -7.15 12.19
N LEU A 111 -31.43 -6.64 13.36
CA LEU A 111 -30.23 -5.81 13.49
C LEU A 111 -28.99 -6.68 13.29
N SER A 112 -28.56 -6.88 12.05
CA SER A 112 -27.30 -7.54 11.75
C SER A 112 -26.15 -6.56 11.96
N ALA A 113 -25.58 -6.56 13.17
CA ALA A 113 -24.31 -5.89 13.42
C ALA A 113 -23.19 -6.80 12.92
N VAL A 114 -22.51 -6.41 11.84
CA VAL A 114 -21.29 -7.08 11.39
C VAL A 114 -20.16 -6.55 12.26
N CYS A 115 -19.50 -7.45 12.99
CA CYS A 115 -18.29 -7.16 13.75
C CYS A 115 -17.12 -7.80 13.01
N LEU A 116 -16.15 -6.99 12.62
CA LEU A 116 -14.87 -7.48 12.09
C LEU A 116 -13.83 -7.43 13.20
N PRO A 117 -13.04 -8.49 13.40
CA PRO A 117 -11.85 -8.40 14.23
C PRO A 117 -10.88 -7.42 13.57
N THR A 118 -10.37 -6.46 14.34
CA THR A 118 -9.36 -5.51 13.86
C THR A 118 -8.15 -5.54 14.77
N ARG A 119 -6.95 -5.60 14.20
CA ARG A 119 -5.69 -5.42 14.92
C ARG A 119 -5.32 -3.95 14.98
N VAL A 120 -4.74 -3.53 16.11
CA VAL A 120 -4.22 -2.16 16.28
C VAL A 120 -2.70 -2.19 16.16
N LEU A 121 -2.17 -1.38 15.24
CA LEU A 121 -0.74 -1.17 15.05
C LEU A 121 -0.35 0.20 15.62
N ARG A 122 0.77 0.28 16.35
CA ARG A 122 1.26 1.52 16.98
C ARG A 122 2.65 1.88 16.49
N CYS A 123 2.81 3.16 16.18
CA CYS A 123 4.14 3.74 15.99
C CYS A 123 4.60 4.43 17.27
N ARG A 124 5.92 4.46 17.48
CA ARG A 124 6.57 5.13 18.61
C ARG A 124 6.29 6.62 18.72
N CYS A 125 5.83 7.27 17.64
CA CYS A 125 5.40 8.67 17.66
C CYS A 125 4.01 8.88 18.29
N GLY A 126 3.30 7.81 18.65
CA GLY A 126 1.94 7.84 19.19
C GLY A 126 0.83 7.66 18.15
N PHE A 127 1.17 7.56 16.86
CA PHE A 127 0.20 7.24 15.81
C PHE A 127 -0.28 5.79 15.92
N GLN A 128 -1.58 5.57 15.70
CA GLN A 128 -2.21 4.24 15.72
C GLN A 128 -2.96 3.99 14.40
N LEU A 129 -2.96 2.73 13.96
CA LEU A 129 -3.68 2.26 12.79
C LEU A 129 -4.49 1.01 13.13
N GLU A 130 -5.79 1.06 12.90
CA GLU A 130 -6.68 -0.10 12.98
C GLU A 130 -6.74 -0.79 11.61
N VAL A 131 -6.43 -2.09 11.57
CA VAL A 131 -6.45 -2.92 10.35
C VAL A 131 -7.43 -4.07 10.55
N PRO A 132 -8.50 -4.17 9.73
CA PRO A 132 -9.38 -5.34 9.73
C PRO A 132 -8.63 -6.61 9.30
N GLU A 133 -8.95 -7.75 9.91
CA GLU A 133 -8.51 -9.08 9.44
C GLU A 133 -9.35 -9.60 8.26
#